data_AF-A0A1E7INE6-F1
#
_entry.id   AF-A0A1E7INE6-F1
#
_cell.length_a   1.000
_cell.length_b   1.000
_cell.length_c   1.000
_cell.angle_alpha   90.00
_cell.angle_beta   90.00
_cell.angle_gamma   90.00
#
_symmetry.space_group_name_H-M   'P 1'
#
loop_
_entity.id
_entity.type
_entity.pdbx_description
1 polymer ?
#
loop_
_entity_poly.entity_id
_entity_poly.type
_entity_poly.pdbx_seq_one_letter_code
_entity_poly.pdbx_strand_id
1 'polypeptide(L)'
;MVSSTQLANSNPATEIAWINSVLGANFVVVYETINFGSEQASFWQQTDEVGTWAMSTPALPTHFMIKTGKIGTPDYRNFLFSNQADMEWAVVNLLDDFDITSSSNISKFSHIGLMNDAIPTPEPSTMLLLGSGIVGLAWLGRRRKQQ
;
A
#
# COMPACT_ATOMS: atom_id res chain seq x y z
N MET A 1 7.84 7.39 6.91
CA MET A 1 7.25 6.02 6.84
C MET A 1 5.90 5.91 7.60
N VAL A 2 4.97 5.05 7.15
CA VAL A 2 3.68 4.73 7.81
C VAL A 2 3.75 3.40 8.59
N SER A 3 4.26 2.33 7.98
CA SER A 3 4.37 1.02 8.63
C SER A 3 5.45 0.17 7.96
N SER A 4 6.03 -0.78 8.70
CA SER A 4 7.00 -1.76 8.17
C SER A 4 6.72 -3.17 8.67
N THR A 5 7.04 -4.19 7.86
CA THR A 5 6.84 -5.60 8.23
C THR A 5 7.72 -6.56 7.43
N GLN A 6 7.74 -7.83 7.86
CA GLN A 6 8.22 -8.97 7.09
C GLN A 6 7.04 -9.85 6.67
N LEU A 7 6.67 -9.81 5.39
CA LEU A 7 5.62 -10.68 4.87
C LEU A 7 6.15 -12.10 4.64
N ALA A 8 5.27 -13.10 4.81
CA ALA A 8 5.61 -14.51 4.64
C ALA A 8 5.96 -14.88 3.20
N ASN A 9 5.46 -14.10 2.22
CA ASN A 9 5.74 -14.27 0.81
C ASN A 9 5.62 -12.90 0.10
N SER A 10 6.10 -12.84 -1.14
CA SER A 10 6.11 -11.61 -1.97
C SER A 10 5.01 -11.58 -3.02
N ASN A 11 3.91 -12.31 -2.82
CA ASN A 11 2.80 -12.29 -3.78
C ASN A 11 1.96 -11.02 -3.60
N PRO A 12 1.42 -10.44 -4.69
CA PRO A 12 0.64 -9.21 -4.61
C PRO A 12 -0.57 -9.29 -3.67
N ALA A 13 -1.22 -10.46 -3.58
CA ALA A 13 -2.39 -10.64 -2.72
C ALA A 13 -2.08 -10.47 -1.23
N THR A 14 -0.93 -10.98 -0.78
CA THR A 14 -0.46 -10.87 0.62
C THR A 14 -0.08 -9.44 0.94
N GLU A 15 0.56 -8.76 -0.01
CA GLU A 15 0.96 -7.35 0.13
C GLU A 15 -0.26 -6.45 0.21
N ILE A 16 -1.21 -6.60 -0.72
CA ILE A 16 -2.48 -5.84 -0.72
C ILE A 16 -3.26 -6.10 0.57
N ALA A 17 -3.34 -7.34 1.03
CA ALA A 17 -4.01 -7.67 2.29
C ALA A 17 -3.35 -6.97 3.50
N TRP A 18 -2.02 -6.94 3.55
CA TRP A 18 -1.29 -6.21 4.58
C TRP A 18 -1.53 -4.70 4.48
N ILE A 19 -1.41 -4.11 3.29
CA ILE A 19 -1.65 -2.68 3.08
C ILE A 19 -3.06 -2.29 3.51
N ASN A 20 -4.08 -3.06 3.13
CA ASN A 20 -5.47 -2.84 3.54
C ASN A 20 -5.67 -3.03 5.05
N SER A 21 -4.88 -3.88 5.70
CA SER A 21 -4.91 -4.00 7.16
C SER A 21 -4.32 -2.77 7.88
N VAL A 22 -3.35 -2.10 7.26
CA VAL A 22 -2.71 -0.89 7.82
C VAL A 22 -3.54 0.37 7.53
N LEU A 23 -4.03 0.52 6.29
CA LEU A 23 -4.73 1.72 5.84
C LEU A 23 -6.26 1.66 6.04
N GLY A 24 -6.82 0.47 6.26
CA GLY A 24 -8.26 0.22 6.35
C GLY A 24 -8.84 -0.40 5.06
N ALA A 25 -10.03 -1.01 5.18
CA ALA A 25 -10.62 -1.94 4.19
C ALA A 25 -11.06 -1.32 2.84
N ASN A 26 -10.64 -0.11 2.49
CA ASN A 26 -11.22 0.67 1.39
C ASN A 26 -10.25 1.00 0.25
N PHE A 27 -8.99 0.53 0.29
CA PHE A 27 -8.04 0.81 -0.78
C PHE A 27 -8.17 -0.23 -1.91
N VAL A 28 -8.71 0.19 -3.05
CA VAL A 28 -8.50 -0.52 -4.32
C VAL A 28 -7.09 -0.22 -4.76
N VAL A 29 -6.18 -1.11 -4.39
CA VAL A 29 -4.78 -1.01 -4.79
C VAL A 29 -4.69 -1.30 -6.28
N VAL A 30 -4.58 -0.26 -7.11
CA VAL A 30 -3.99 -0.41 -8.46
C VAL A 30 -2.51 -0.69 -8.23
N TYR A 31 -2.21 -1.95 -7.93
CA TYR A 31 -0.88 -2.38 -7.55
C TYR A 31 -0.01 -2.46 -8.79
N GLU A 32 0.59 -1.34 -9.17
CA GLU A 32 1.64 -1.33 -10.18
C GLU A 32 2.98 -1.61 -9.49
N THR A 33 3.61 -2.71 -9.89
CA THR A 33 4.94 -3.07 -9.39
C THR A 33 5.99 -2.67 -10.40
N ILE A 34 6.89 -1.77 -10.01
CA ILE A 34 8.11 -1.53 -10.78
C ILE A 34 9.17 -2.46 -10.22
N ASN A 35 9.62 -3.43 -11.04
CA ASN A 35 10.75 -4.29 -10.72
C ASN A 35 12.02 -3.65 -11.28
N PHE A 36 12.97 -3.36 -10.40
CA PHE A 36 14.18 -2.64 -10.82
C PHE A 36 15.23 -3.51 -11.50
N GLY A 37 15.02 -4.83 -11.56
CA GLY A 37 15.95 -5.77 -12.19
C GLY A 37 17.36 -5.68 -11.59
N SER A 38 18.38 -5.60 -12.44
CA SER A 38 19.80 -5.43 -12.05
C SER A 38 20.22 -3.96 -11.88
N GLU A 39 19.34 -3.00 -12.15
CA GLU A 39 19.66 -1.56 -12.19
C GLU A 39 18.99 -0.79 -11.04
N GLN A 40 18.90 -1.41 -9.87
CA GLN A 40 18.14 -0.91 -8.71
C GLN A 40 18.49 0.53 -8.33
N ALA A 41 19.78 0.87 -8.32
CA ALA A 41 20.24 2.20 -7.95
C ALA A 41 19.93 3.27 -9.02
N SER A 42 19.77 2.90 -10.30
CA SER A 42 19.56 3.85 -11.39
C SER A 42 18.19 4.52 -11.36
N PHE A 43 17.22 3.90 -10.70
CA PHE A 43 15.88 4.45 -10.52
C PHE A 43 15.85 5.57 -9.45
N TRP A 44 16.79 5.54 -8.51
CA TRP A 44 16.82 6.45 -7.37
C TRP A 44 17.86 7.55 -7.57
N GLN A 45 17.44 8.79 -7.32
CA GLN A 45 18.28 9.98 -7.40
C GLN A 45 18.48 10.53 -6.00
N GLN A 46 19.73 10.77 -5.61
CA GLN A 46 20.01 11.44 -4.36
C GLN A 46 19.59 12.91 -4.45
N THR A 47 18.89 13.40 -3.43
CA THR A 47 18.51 14.81 -3.34
C THR A 47 19.64 15.66 -2.76
N ASP A 48 19.41 16.96 -2.60
CA ASP A 48 20.29 17.88 -1.88
C ASP A 48 20.28 17.65 -0.36
N GLU A 49 19.23 17.02 0.17
CA GLU A 49 19.18 16.56 1.57
C GLU A 49 19.96 15.25 1.79
N VAL A 50 20.73 15.20 2.88
CA VAL A 50 21.59 14.06 3.22
C VAL A 50 20.75 12.83 3.54
N GLY A 51 21.04 11.72 2.87
CA GLY A 51 20.36 10.45 3.08
C GLY A 51 19.00 10.35 2.38
N THR A 52 18.51 11.44 1.78
CA THR A 52 17.23 11.47 1.06
C THR A 52 17.43 11.08 -0.41
N TRP A 53 16.56 10.20 -0.89
CA TRP A 53 16.53 9.69 -2.26
C TRP A 53 15.12 9.78 -2.82
N ALA A 54 15.03 10.06 -4.11
CA ALA A 54 13.77 10.22 -4.82
C ALA A 54 13.74 9.36 -6.09
N MET A 55 12.58 8.80 -6.39
CA MET A 55 12.32 8.05 -7.62
C MET A 55 11.08 8.63 -8.29
N SER A 56 11.16 8.95 -9.58
CA SER A 56 9.99 9.40 -10.34
C SER A 56 9.00 8.25 -10.49
N THR A 57 7.71 8.54 -10.30
CA THR A 57 6.62 7.59 -10.44
C THR A 57 5.78 7.91 -11.68
N PRO A 58 5.34 6.91 -12.46
CA PRO A 58 4.52 7.13 -13.65
C PRO A 58 3.08 7.59 -13.35
N ALA A 59 2.69 7.60 -12.07
CA ALA A 59 1.39 8.05 -11.58
C ALA A 59 1.56 9.02 -10.41
N LEU A 60 0.43 9.52 -9.87
CA LEU A 60 0.33 10.33 -8.65
C LEU A 60 -0.09 9.43 -7.46
N PRO A 61 0.80 8.56 -6.94
CA PRO A 61 0.44 7.67 -5.85
C PRO A 61 0.17 8.48 -4.60
N THR A 62 -0.91 8.17 -3.90
CA THR A 62 -1.16 8.67 -2.54
C THR A 62 -0.30 7.92 -1.52
N HIS A 63 0.02 6.66 -1.82
CA HIS A 63 0.89 5.82 -1.00
C HIS A 63 1.78 4.99 -1.92
N PHE A 64 2.95 4.61 -1.42
CA PHE A 64 3.82 3.66 -2.08
C PHE A 64 4.45 2.72 -1.07
N MET A 65 4.73 1.50 -1.51
CA MET A 65 5.39 0.47 -0.73
C MET A 65 6.74 0.14 -1.35
N ILE A 66 7.80 0.13 -0.56
CA ILE A 66 9.13 -0.32 -0.99
C ILE A 66 9.39 -1.71 -0.45
N LYS A 67 9.86 -2.60 -1.33
CA LYS A 67 10.40 -3.92 -0.95
C LYS A 67 11.91 -3.92 -0.94
N THR A 68 12.48 -4.41 0.14
CA THR A 68 13.92 -4.48 0.32
C THR A 68 14.40 -5.90 0.60
N GLY A 69 15.67 -6.16 0.31
CA GLY A 69 16.40 -7.25 0.95
C GLY A 69 16.61 -6.99 2.44
N LYS A 70 17.26 -7.91 3.16
CA LYS A 70 17.58 -7.69 4.58
C LYS A 70 18.46 -6.45 4.74
N ILE A 71 17.93 -5.45 5.46
CA ILE A 71 18.59 -4.16 5.67
C ILE A 71 18.93 -3.86 7.13
N GLY A 72 18.33 -4.56 8.10
CA GLY A 72 18.58 -4.31 9.52
C GLY A 72 18.03 -5.39 10.45
N THR A 73 17.95 -5.03 11.74
CA THR A 73 17.30 -5.83 12.79
C THR A 73 16.29 -4.93 13.52
N PRO A 74 14.99 -5.31 13.60
CA PRO A 74 14.37 -6.52 13.04
C PRO A 74 14.36 -6.57 11.50
N ASP A 75 14.22 -7.78 10.93
CA ASP A 75 14.30 -8.04 9.47
C ASP A 75 13.00 -7.62 8.75
N TYR A 76 12.71 -6.33 8.73
CA TYR A 76 11.64 -5.77 7.91
C TYR A 76 12.07 -5.67 6.45
N ARG A 77 11.14 -6.00 5.56
CA ARG A 77 11.37 -6.08 4.11
C ARG A 77 10.32 -5.35 3.28
N ASN A 78 9.21 -4.97 3.89
CA ASN A 78 8.12 -4.24 3.24
C ASN A 78 7.87 -2.98 4.06
N PHE A 79 7.93 -1.84 3.40
CA PHE A 79 7.86 -0.53 4.03
C PHE A 79 6.81 0.30 3.28
N LEU A 80 5.79 0.75 4.01
CA LEU A 80 4.69 1.54 3.47
C LEU A 80 4.91 3.02 3.80
N PHE A 81 4.71 3.88 2.81
CA PHE A 81 4.87 5.32 2.91
C PHE A 81 3.60 6.01 2.41
N SER A 82 3.23 7.10 3.08
CA SER A 82 2.30 8.10 2.56
C SER A 82 3.09 9.04 1.67
N ASN A 83 2.56 9.32 0.49
CA ASN A 83 3.11 10.32 -0.39
C ASN A 83 2.38 11.66 -0.20
N GLN A 84 3.01 12.73 -0.63
CA GLN A 84 2.32 14.02 -0.72
C GLN A 84 1.36 14.01 -1.91
N ALA A 85 0.18 14.61 -1.74
CA ALA A 85 -0.79 14.75 -2.83
C ALA A 85 -0.15 15.46 -4.04
N ASP A 86 -0.51 14.99 -5.23
CA ASP A 86 -0.05 15.51 -6.53
C ASP A 86 1.47 15.45 -6.75
N MET A 87 2.19 14.57 -6.04
CA MET A 87 3.62 14.36 -6.22
C MET A 87 3.94 13.10 -7.05
N GLU A 88 4.50 13.28 -8.25
CA GLU A 88 4.98 12.20 -9.15
C GLU A 88 6.34 11.62 -8.72
N TRP A 89 6.62 11.63 -7.43
CA TRP A 89 7.90 11.20 -6.87
C TRP A 89 7.67 10.44 -5.58
N ALA A 90 8.36 9.31 -5.43
CA ALA A 90 8.50 8.59 -4.18
C ALA A 90 9.80 9.05 -3.51
N VAL A 91 9.70 9.67 -2.34
CA VAL A 91 10.85 10.21 -1.59
C VAL A 91 11.00 9.48 -0.27
N VAL A 92 12.22 9.05 0.05
CA VAL A 92 12.55 8.35 1.29
C VAL A 92 13.90 8.78 1.83
N ASN A 93 14.08 8.69 3.14
CA ASN A 93 15.36 8.95 3.78
C ASN A 93 15.98 7.64 4.30
N LEU A 94 17.15 7.26 3.78
CA LEU A 94 17.83 6.02 4.16
C LEU A 94 18.29 6.02 5.62
N LEU A 95 18.68 7.18 6.16
CA LEU A 95 19.11 7.29 7.55
C LEU A 95 17.90 7.16 8.49
N ASP A 96 16.85 7.94 8.22
CA ASP A 96 15.73 8.08 9.15
C ASP A 96 14.68 6.97 9.00
N ASP A 97 14.36 6.54 7.78
CA ASP A 97 13.31 5.52 7.56
C ASP A 97 13.85 4.09 7.69
N PHE A 98 15.16 3.89 7.51
CA PHE A 98 15.75 2.54 7.42
C PHE A 98 16.97 2.29 8.32
N ASP A 99 17.49 3.31 9.04
CA ASP A 99 18.74 3.23 9.81
C ASP A 99 19.94 2.75 8.97
N ILE A 100 19.95 3.15 7.70
CA ILE A 100 20.98 2.78 6.72
C ILE A 100 21.95 3.94 6.59
N THR A 101 23.13 3.79 7.18
CA THR A 101 24.20 4.80 7.12
C THR A 101 25.01 4.80 5.82
N SER A 102 24.83 3.79 4.97
CA SER A 102 25.59 3.63 3.72
C SER A 102 24.68 3.67 2.50
N SER A 103 24.91 4.64 1.62
CA SER A 103 24.17 4.84 0.36
C SER A 103 24.20 3.64 -0.60
N SER A 104 25.20 2.75 -0.49
CA SER A 104 25.29 1.51 -1.27
C SER A 104 24.11 0.57 -1.07
N ASN A 105 23.35 0.71 0.02
CA ASN A 105 22.18 -0.10 0.29
C ASN A 105 20.92 0.33 -0.48
N ILE A 106 20.92 1.46 -1.21
CA ILE A 106 19.80 1.80 -2.09
C ILE A 106 19.54 0.70 -3.13
N SER A 107 20.61 0.00 -3.54
CA SER A 107 20.53 -1.19 -4.40
C SER A 107 19.74 -2.36 -3.81
N LYS A 108 19.50 -2.37 -2.50
CA LYS A 108 18.67 -3.41 -1.86
C LYS A 108 17.18 -3.19 -2.08
N PHE A 109 16.78 -2.02 -2.58
CA PHE A 109 15.41 -1.79 -2.97
C PHE A 109 15.18 -2.56 -4.26
N SER A 110 14.20 -3.44 -4.25
CA SER A 110 13.96 -4.39 -5.35
C SER A 110 12.70 -4.05 -6.12
N HIS A 111 11.69 -3.52 -5.42
CA HIS A 111 10.41 -3.21 -5.99
C HIS A 111 9.80 -1.99 -5.32
N ILE A 112 9.00 -1.26 -6.07
CA ILE A 112 8.02 -0.34 -5.52
C ILE A 112 6.62 -0.80 -5.93
N GLY A 113 5.67 -0.73 -5.01
CA GLY A 113 4.24 -0.86 -5.27
C GLY A 113 3.59 0.50 -5.14
N LEU A 114 2.87 0.95 -6.15
CA LEU A 114 2.20 2.25 -6.15
C LEU A 114 0.72 2.09 -5.79
N MET A 115 0.16 3.07 -5.09
CA MET A 115 -1.26 3.11 -4.73
C MET A 115 -1.83 4.47 -5.11
N ASN A 116 -2.63 4.47 -6.18
CA ASN A 116 -3.45 5.62 -6.56
C ASN A 116 -4.79 5.55 -5.82
N ASP A 117 -5.43 6.71 -5.64
CA ASP A 117 -6.64 6.91 -4.84
C ASP A 117 -7.50 5.66 -4.59
N ALA A 118 -7.78 5.41 -3.31
CA ALA A 118 -8.91 4.60 -2.91
C ALA A 118 -10.16 5.25 -3.49
N ILE A 119 -10.68 4.73 -4.61
CA ILE A 119 -12.11 4.88 -4.85
C ILE A 119 -12.76 4.13 -3.68
N PRO A 120 -13.46 4.81 -2.76
CA PRO A 120 -14.16 4.12 -1.69
C PRO A 120 -15.09 3.16 -2.42
N THR A 121 -14.86 1.85 -2.27
CA THR A 121 -15.84 0.89 -2.75
C THR A 121 -17.09 1.20 -1.95
N PRO A 122 -18.21 1.59 -2.60
CA PRO A 122 -19.45 1.76 -1.87
C PRO A 122 -19.68 0.45 -1.14
N GLU A 123 -19.94 0.52 0.17
CA GLU A 123 -20.34 -0.65 0.97
C GLU A 123 -21.28 -1.49 0.11
N PRO A 124 -21.05 -2.80 -0.06
CA PRO A 124 -21.78 -3.58 -1.05
C PRO A 124 -23.25 -3.28 -0.90
N SER A 125 -23.88 -2.71 -1.93
CA SER A 125 -25.32 -2.44 -1.92
C SER A 125 -26.13 -3.71 -1.64
N THR A 126 -25.48 -4.87 -1.80
CA THR A 126 -25.89 -6.19 -1.28
C THR A 126 -26.20 -6.21 0.21
N MET A 127 -25.48 -5.54 1.11
CA MET A 127 -25.77 -5.49 2.56
C MET A 127 -27.02 -4.67 2.86
N LEU A 128 -27.18 -3.53 2.20
CA LEU A 128 -28.40 -2.71 2.28
C LEU A 128 -29.60 -3.47 1.68
N LEU A 129 -29.40 -4.14 0.53
CA LEU A 129 -30.41 -4.95 -0.14
C LEU A 129 -30.78 -6.20 0.67
N LEU A 130 -29.80 -6.84 1.30
CA LEU A 130 -30.00 -7.96 2.22
C LEU A 130 -30.78 -7.51 3.45
N GLY A 131 -30.40 -6.38 4.05
CA GLY A 131 -31.10 -5.79 5.18
C GLY A 131 -32.56 -5.44 4.85
N SER A 132 -32.78 -4.73 3.74
CA SER A 132 -34.13 -4.37 3.27
C SER A 132 -34.96 -5.57 2.84
N GLY A 133 -34.34 -6.60 2.23
CA GLY A 133 -34.98 -7.86 1.88
C GLY A 133 -35.47 -8.64 3.11
N ILE A 134 -34.64 -8.72 4.16
CA ILE A 134 -35.02 -9.36 5.44
C ILE A 134 -36.18 -8.62 6.10
N VAL A 135 -36.13 -7.28 6.14
CA VAL A 135 -37.21 -6.44 6.69
C VAL A 135 -38.51 -6.63 5.91
N GLY A 136 -38.44 -6.65 4.58
CA GLY A 136 -39.60 -6.90 3.71
C GLY A 136 -40.24 -8.27 3.94
N LEU A 137 -39.43 -9.32 4.05
CA LEU A 137 -39.91 -10.68 4.35
C LEU A 137 -40.53 -10.79 5.74
N ALA A 138 -39.94 -10.16 6.75
CA ALA A 138 -40.48 -10.13 8.11
C ALA A 138 -41.84 -9.41 8.17
N TRP A 139 -42.00 -8.33 7.41
CA TRP A 139 -43.25 -7.58 7.33
C TRP A 139 -44.37 -8.38 6.64
N LEU A 140 -44.08 -9.03 5.52
CA LEU A 140 -45.03 -9.91 4.83
C LEU A 140 -45.42 -11.11 5.68
N GLY A 141 -44.46 -11.69 6.42
CA GLY A 141 -44.70 -12.80 7.34
C GLY A 141 -45.64 -12.44 8.50
N ARG A 142 -45.56 -11.21 9.03
CA ARG A 142 -46.49 -10.73 10.07
C ARG A 142 -47.92 -10.57 9.57
N ARG A 143 -48.11 -10.10 8.34
CA ARG A 143 -49.46 -9.94 7.74
C ARG A 143 -50.19 -11.28 7.55
N ARG A 144 -49.46 -12.35 7.22
CA ARG A 144 -50.04 -13.70 7.04
C ARG A 144 -50.46 -14.38 8.34
N LYS A 145 -49.99 -13.92 9.50
CA LYS A 145 -50.41 -14.46 10.82
C LYS A 145 -51.63 -13.76 11.42
N GLN A 146 -52.07 -12.64 10.85
CA GLN A 146 -53.23 -11.86 11.31
C GLN A 146 -54.49 -12.10 10.47
N GLN A 147 -54.43 -13.00 9.48
CA GLN A 147 -55.58 -13.58 8.78
C GLN A 147 -55.75 -15.03 9.21
#